data_AF-A0A0G1KWA9-F1
#
_entry.id   AF-A0A0G1KWA9-F1
#
_cell.length_a   1.000
_cell.length_b   1.000
_cell.length_c   1.000
_cell.angle_alpha   90.00
_cell.angle_beta   90.00
_cell.angle_gamma   90.00
#
_symmetry.space_group_name_H-M   'P 1'
#
loop_
_entity.id
_entity.type
_entity.pdbx_description
1 polymer ?
#
loop_
_entity_poly.entity_id
_entity_poly.type
_entity_poly.pdbx_seq_one_letter_code
_entity_poly.pdbx_strand_id
1 'polypeptide(L)'
;MKLKLTLITALALIGLVLPKMSLAFDFSIRLGQPKSPSNQDNFKLTFVALDTVTSGRQITVKCYKKGPSDGSFSQFDVTKTMIAGGNTDFCSVTNSILNADGIYKFKVITSVDSPSYVENPSSEVTVDYNTSGPSTPSNYSKERLNSCDYKIKFKTADDGKTVKVQLFRSDTLNIHVDAGAVLTSLTISPNTEGEIVNSVPVCGKDYYYVIRAVDSSDNASGTTGDSFTTTTTTTTTTATGSVAGSQAGTGAIVLSDASAQVTEPGLSGSTTPEPIIDNSQVPTPSILGTSTEDRKKITKWLLVAAAVIVAYSFMKSRRRSKSK
;
A
#
# COMPACT_ATOMS: atom_id res chain seq x y z
N MET A 1 19.53 61.18 -24.13
CA MET A 1 19.77 59.87 -23.48
C MET A 1 18.69 59.41 -22.49
N LYS A 2 17.58 60.14 -22.29
CA LYS A 2 16.51 59.78 -21.30
C LYS A 2 15.34 58.99 -21.87
N LEU A 3 15.18 58.95 -23.20
CA LEU A 3 14.06 58.26 -23.87
C LEU A 3 14.27 56.74 -24.00
N LYS A 4 15.53 56.27 -24.00
CA LYS A 4 15.86 54.85 -24.11
C LYS A 4 15.66 54.07 -22.81
N LEU A 5 15.80 54.71 -21.65
CA LEU A 5 15.70 54.04 -20.34
C LEU A 5 14.24 53.83 -19.89
N THR A 6 13.32 54.72 -20.30
CA THR A 6 11.88 54.61 -20.01
C THR A 6 11.18 53.54 -20.83
N LEU A 7 11.67 53.24 -22.04
CA LEU A 7 11.09 52.19 -22.88
C LEU A 7 11.47 50.78 -22.38
N ILE A 8 12.69 50.62 -21.85
CA ILE A 8 13.18 49.35 -21.30
C ILE A 8 12.50 49.00 -19.97
N THR A 9 12.19 50.01 -19.15
CA THR A 9 11.45 49.81 -17.89
C THR A 9 9.96 49.55 -18.11
N ALA A 10 9.35 50.13 -19.15
CA ALA A 10 7.96 49.80 -19.53
C ALA A 10 7.83 48.36 -20.08
N LEU A 11 8.83 47.86 -20.81
CA LEU A 11 8.82 46.51 -21.37
C LEU A 11 9.06 45.43 -20.29
N ALA A 12 9.87 45.72 -19.27
CA ALA A 12 10.08 44.82 -18.13
C ALA A 12 8.84 44.65 -17.24
N LEU A 13 7.98 45.67 -17.16
CA LEU A 13 6.76 45.63 -16.35
C LEU A 13 5.63 44.82 -17.01
N ILE A 14 5.61 44.71 -18.34
CA ILE A 14 4.61 43.91 -19.08
C ILE A 14 4.84 42.40 -18.90
N GLY A 15 6.10 41.96 -18.71
CA GLY A 15 6.43 40.55 -18.46
C GLY A 15 5.95 40.02 -17.10
N LEU A 16 5.66 40.89 -16.13
CA LEU A 16 5.28 40.51 -14.77
C LEU A 16 3.77 40.32 -14.56
N VAL A 17 2.94 40.75 -15.52
CA VAL A 17 1.46 40.70 -15.44
C VAL A 17 0.87 39.62 -16.35
N LEU A 18 1.69 38.91 -17.11
CA LEU A 18 1.23 37.74 -17.84
C LEU A 18 0.91 36.64 -16.83
N PRO A 19 -0.36 36.17 -16.74
CA PRO A 19 -0.68 35.04 -15.89
C PRO A 19 0.16 33.86 -16.36
N LYS A 20 0.94 33.28 -15.44
CA LYS A 20 1.55 31.97 -15.68
C LYS A 20 0.39 31.00 -15.91
N MET A 21 0.13 30.64 -17.16
CA MET A 21 -0.77 29.53 -17.47
C MET A 21 -0.14 28.28 -16.86
N SER A 22 -0.64 27.89 -15.69
CA SER A 22 -0.46 26.52 -15.21
C SER A 22 -1.41 25.68 -16.05
N LEU A 23 -0.87 24.99 -17.06
CA LEU A 23 -1.61 23.95 -17.73
C LEU A 23 -1.78 22.81 -16.72
N ALA A 24 -2.98 22.69 -16.14
CA ALA A 24 -3.38 21.43 -15.56
C ALA A 24 -3.43 20.42 -16.70
N PHE A 25 -2.76 19.28 -16.55
CA PHE A 25 -2.91 18.21 -17.52
C PHE A 25 -4.36 17.71 -17.44
N ASP A 26 -5.08 17.79 -18.56
CA ASP A 26 -6.46 17.31 -18.64
C ASP A 26 -6.54 15.77 -18.52
N PHE A 27 -5.41 15.08 -18.54
CA PHE A 27 -5.31 13.64 -18.41
C PHE A 27 -4.22 13.28 -17.39
N SER A 28 -4.59 12.56 -16.34
CA SER A 28 -3.70 12.18 -15.25
C SER A 28 -3.87 10.73 -14.85
N ILE A 29 -2.77 10.12 -14.40
CA ILE A 29 -2.72 8.74 -13.92
C ILE A 29 -1.92 8.71 -12.62
N ARG A 30 -2.40 7.96 -11.63
CA ARG A 30 -1.68 7.66 -10.39
C ARG A 30 -1.68 6.17 -10.15
N LEU A 31 -0.50 5.64 -9.83
CA LEU A 31 -0.30 4.24 -9.47
C LEU A 31 -0.05 4.12 -7.98
N GLY A 32 -0.76 3.23 -7.31
CA GLY A 32 -0.54 2.93 -5.89
C GLY A 32 0.76 2.17 -5.67
N GLN A 33 1.53 2.57 -4.67
CA GLN A 33 2.74 1.88 -4.25
C GLN A 33 2.36 0.64 -3.43
N PRO A 34 2.67 -0.59 -3.89
CA PRO A 34 2.45 -1.80 -3.09
C PRO A 34 3.39 -1.83 -1.88
N LYS A 35 3.06 -2.67 -0.89
CA LYS A 35 3.95 -2.94 0.24
C LYS A 35 5.30 -3.45 -0.29
N SER A 36 6.38 -2.89 0.25
CA SER A 36 7.76 -3.28 -0.06
C SER A 36 8.65 -3.03 1.16
N PRO A 37 9.61 -3.93 1.46
CA PRO A 37 9.75 -5.26 0.88
C PRO A 37 8.56 -6.18 1.26
N SER A 38 8.38 -7.28 0.53
CA SER A 38 7.22 -8.16 0.67
C SER A 38 7.55 -9.58 0.24
N ASN A 39 6.98 -10.56 0.95
CA ASN A 39 6.97 -11.96 0.55
C ASN A 39 5.65 -12.40 -0.11
N GLN A 40 4.72 -11.47 -0.31
CA GLN A 40 3.43 -11.75 -0.94
C GLN A 40 3.61 -11.85 -2.46
N ASP A 41 3.28 -13.01 -3.01
CA ASP A 41 3.40 -13.35 -4.43
C ASP A 41 2.18 -12.90 -5.27
N ASN A 42 1.17 -12.33 -4.62
CA ASN A 42 -0.03 -11.82 -5.25
C ASN A 42 -0.49 -10.51 -4.60
N PHE A 43 -0.97 -9.59 -5.42
CA PHE A 43 -1.61 -8.35 -4.96
C PHE A 43 -2.32 -7.62 -6.11
N LYS A 44 -3.17 -6.67 -5.74
CA LYS A 44 -3.85 -5.76 -6.68
C LYS A 44 -3.06 -4.47 -6.83
N LEU A 45 -2.44 -4.27 -7.99
CA LEU A 45 -1.76 -3.03 -8.32
C LEU A 45 -2.80 -1.99 -8.73
N THR A 46 -3.28 -1.21 -7.75
CA THR A 46 -4.38 -0.26 -7.93
C THR A 46 -3.91 1.02 -8.59
N PHE A 47 -4.70 1.55 -9.51
CA PHE A 47 -4.45 2.82 -10.18
C PHE A 47 -5.73 3.66 -10.29
N VAL A 48 -5.52 4.97 -10.42
CA VAL A 48 -6.59 5.94 -10.69
C VAL A 48 -6.23 6.71 -11.94
N ALA A 49 -7.08 6.65 -12.95
CA ALA A 49 -6.96 7.46 -14.15
C ALA A 49 -8.09 8.48 -14.19
N LEU A 50 -7.77 9.72 -14.56
CA LEU A 50 -8.71 10.82 -14.67
C LEU A 50 -8.46 11.57 -15.98
N ASP A 51 -9.52 11.72 -16.75
CA ASP A 51 -9.56 12.56 -17.93
C ASP A 51 -10.65 13.62 -17.74
N THR A 52 -10.25 14.89 -17.60
CA THR A 52 -11.15 16.02 -17.36
C THR A 52 -11.64 16.66 -18.65
N VAL A 53 -11.24 16.15 -19.82
CA VAL A 53 -11.76 16.64 -21.10
C VAL A 53 -13.23 16.22 -21.24
N THR A 54 -14.09 17.21 -21.49
CA THR A 54 -15.56 17.06 -21.59
C THR A 54 -16.04 16.20 -22.77
N SER A 55 -15.14 15.71 -23.61
CA SER A 55 -15.47 14.94 -24.82
C SER A 55 -15.83 13.49 -24.56
N GLY A 56 -15.94 13.06 -23.30
CA GLY A 56 -16.41 11.71 -22.96
C GLY A 56 -15.46 10.60 -23.43
N ARG A 57 -14.14 10.85 -23.40
CA ARG A 57 -13.15 9.92 -23.97
C ARG A 57 -13.02 8.68 -23.11
N GLN A 58 -12.89 7.55 -23.78
CA GLN A 58 -12.60 6.29 -23.12
C GLN A 58 -11.11 6.18 -22.83
N ILE A 59 -10.75 5.79 -21.60
CA ILE A 59 -9.36 5.64 -21.18
C ILE A 59 -8.98 4.17 -21.32
N THR A 60 -7.95 3.89 -22.12
CA THR A 60 -7.32 2.57 -22.23
C THR A 60 -6.14 2.49 -21.28
N VAL A 61 -5.97 1.35 -20.62
CA VAL A 61 -4.93 1.14 -19.62
C VAL A 61 -4.18 -0.17 -19.87
N LYS A 62 -2.85 -0.11 -19.87
CA LYS A 62 -1.97 -1.26 -20.01
C LYS A 62 -0.98 -1.34 -18.85
N CYS A 63 -0.86 -2.52 -18.27
CA CYS A 63 -0.05 -2.76 -17.08
C CYS A 63 1.29 -3.40 -17.46
N TYR A 64 2.39 -2.78 -17.05
CA TYR A 64 3.74 -3.21 -17.39
C TYR A 64 4.54 -3.56 -16.15
N LYS A 65 5.37 -4.61 -16.26
CA LYS A 65 6.32 -5.03 -15.24
C LYS A 65 7.72 -5.18 -15.83
N LYS A 66 8.72 -4.98 -14.99
CA LYS A 66 10.12 -5.30 -15.24
C LYS A 66 10.64 -6.02 -14.00
N GLY A 67 10.84 -7.32 -14.12
CA GLY A 67 11.41 -8.16 -13.07
C GLY A 67 12.93 -8.05 -12.97
N PRO A 68 13.53 -8.76 -12.01
CA PRO A 68 14.95 -8.64 -11.67
C PRO A 68 15.89 -9.04 -12.81
N SER A 69 15.46 -9.97 -13.68
CA SER A 69 16.23 -10.44 -14.84
C SER A 69 15.74 -9.86 -16.17
N ASP A 70 14.69 -9.03 -16.15
CA ASP A 70 14.09 -8.49 -17.38
C ASP A 70 14.94 -7.31 -17.92
N GLY A 71 15.28 -7.32 -19.21
CA GLY A 71 15.99 -6.19 -19.83
C GLY A 71 15.10 -4.94 -19.98
N SER A 72 13.79 -5.13 -20.21
CA SER A 72 12.83 -4.08 -20.50
C SER A 72 11.46 -4.36 -19.86
N PHE A 73 10.56 -3.37 -19.91
CA PHE A 73 9.19 -3.53 -19.45
C PHE A 73 8.38 -4.39 -20.43
N SER A 74 7.62 -5.34 -19.90
CA SER A 74 6.67 -6.15 -20.65
C SER A 74 5.26 -5.98 -20.08
N GLN A 75 4.25 -6.02 -20.95
CA GLN A 75 2.86 -6.03 -20.51
C GLN A 75 2.56 -7.38 -19.86
N PHE A 76 1.94 -7.36 -18.67
CA PHE A 76 1.68 -8.59 -17.91
C PHE A 76 0.19 -8.87 -17.64
N ASP A 77 -0.66 -7.86 -17.79
CA ASP A 77 -2.11 -7.98 -17.62
C ASP A 77 -2.82 -7.61 -18.92
N VAL A 78 -4.09 -7.99 -19.02
CA VAL A 78 -4.95 -7.62 -20.14
C VAL A 78 -5.11 -6.10 -20.23
N THR A 79 -5.30 -5.60 -21.45
CA THR A 79 -5.64 -4.20 -21.66
C THR A 79 -7.01 -3.93 -21.05
N LYS A 80 -7.10 -2.90 -20.21
CA LYS A 80 -8.31 -2.48 -19.53
C LYS A 80 -8.86 -1.23 -20.18
N THR A 81 -10.15 -1.02 -20.01
CA THR A 81 -10.82 0.14 -20.56
C THR A 81 -11.77 0.72 -19.52
N MET A 82 -11.67 2.02 -19.30
CA MET A 82 -12.39 2.73 -18.24
C MET A 82 -13.47 3.63 -18.81
N ILE A 83 -14.48 3.90 -18.00
CA ILE A 83 -15.50 4.90 -18.31
C ILE A 83 -14.88 6.29 -18.47
N ALA A 84 -15.53 7.12 -19.28
CA ALA A 84 -15.13 8.50 -19.47
C ALA A 84 -15.22 9.30 -18.17
N GLY A 85 -14.33 10.28 -18.00
CA GLY A 85 -14.22 11.05 -16.76
C GLY A 85 -13.35 10.38 -15.69
N GLY A 86 -12.87 9.15 -15.91
CA GLY A 86 -11.96 8.48 -15.01
C GLY A 86 -12.62 7.62 -13.94
N ASN A 87 -11.84 6.69 -13.40
CA ASN A 87 -12.25 5.78 -12.32
C ASN A 87 -11.01 5.20 -11.62
N THR A 88 -11.22 4.29 -10.67
CA THR A 88 -10.21 3.43 -10.08
C THR A 88 -10.35 2.01 -10.63
N ASP A 89 -9.24 1.34 -10.90
CA ASP A 89 -9.19 -0.09 -11.21
C ASP A 89 -7.82 -0.65 -10.79
N PHE A 90 -7.53 -1.94 -11.04
CA PHE A 90 -6.28 -2.58 -10.66
C PHE A 90 -5.76 -3.55 -11.73
N CYS A 91 -4.43 -3.71 -11.77
CA CYS A 91 -3.77 -4.80 -12.47
C CYS A 91 -3.57 -5.98 -11.52
N SER A 92 -3.86 -7.20 -11.97
CA SER A 92 -3.71 -8.40 -11.13
C SER A 92 -2.26 -8.89 -11.18
N VAL A 93 -1.52 -8.74 -10.09
CA VAL A 93 -0.18 -9.33 -9.94
C VAL A 93 -0.32 -10.69 -9.26
N THR A 94 0.19 -11.73 -9.91
CA THR A 94 0.12 -13.13 -9.47
C THR A 94 1.53 -13.74 -9.37
N ASN A 95 1.63 -14.94 -8.82
CA ASN A 95 2.90 -15.66 -8.66
C ASN A 95 3.61 -15.95 -9.99
N SER A 96 2.88 -16.05 -11.11
CA SER A 96 3.46 -16.15 -12.45
C SER A 96 4.19 -14.86 -12.88
N ILE A 97 3.87 -13.72 -12.27
CA ILE A 97 4.51 -12.43 -12.51
C ILE A 97 5.67 -12.20 -11.53
N LEU A 98 5.50 -12.57 -10.26
CA LEU A 98 6.52 -12.55 -9.20
C LEU A 98 7.17 -13.93 -9.04
N ASN A 99 7.99 -14.32 -10.01
CA ASN A 99 8.50 -15.68 -10.14
C ASN A 99 9.94 -15.89 -9.64
N ALA A 100 10.59 -14.84 -9.15
CA ALA A 100 11.95 -14.88 -8.60
C ALA A 100 12.15 -13.74 -7.60
N ASP A 101 12.92 -13.99 -6.53
CA ASP A 101 13.32 -12.96 -5.57
C ASP A 101 14.08 -11.82 -6.27
N GLY A 102 13.82 -10.59 -5.81
CA GLY A 102 14.49 -9.39 -6.28
C GLY A 102 13.53 -8.23 -6.54
N ILE A 103 14.06 -7.21 -7.20
CA ILE A 103 13.36 -5.94 -7.40
C ILE A 103 12.50 -6.00 -8.67
N TYR A 104 11.19 -5.82 -8.50
CA TYR A 104 10.24 -5.61 -9.57
C TYR A 104 9.88 -4.14 -9.66
N LYS A 105 9.80 -3.64 -10.89
CA LYS A 105 9.25 -2.32 -11.20
C LYS A 105 7.96 -2.47 -11.95
N PHE A 106 6.96 -1.69 -11.57
CA PHE A 106 5.68 -1.64 -12.26
C PHE A 106 5.39 -0.23 -12.72
N LYS A 107 4.72 -0.13 -13.86
CA LYS A 107 4.12 1.11 -14.34
C LYS A 107 2.86 0.80 -15.11
N VAL A 108 2.00 1.80 -15.20
CA VAL A 108 0.78 1.74 -15.99
C VAL A 108 0.90 2.77 -17.09
N ILE A 109 0.59 2.39 -18.32
CA ILE A 109 0.51 3.31 -19.45
C ILE A 109 -0.95 3.45 -19.82
N THR A 110 -1.41 4.69 -19.86
CA THR A 110 -2.79 5.03 -20.18
C THR A 110 -2.84 5.78 -21.50
N SER A 111 -3.87 5.55 -22.30
CA SER A 111 -4.07 6.23 -23.58
C SER A 111 -5.53 6.58 -23.83
N VAL A 112 -5.76 7.64 -24.59
CA VAL A 112 -7.08 8.08 -25.09
C VAL A 112 -6.95 8.38 -26.58
N ASP A 113 -7.94 8.04 -27.40
CA ASP A 113 -7.79 8.05 -28.87
C ASP A 113 -8.43 9.26 -29.58
N SER A 114 -9.45 9.90 -29.00
CA SER A 114 -10.24 10.95 -29.67
C SER A 114 -10.52 12.11 -28.72
N PRO A 115 -10.36 13.40 -29.10
CA PRO A 115 -10.14 13.89 -30.47
C PRO A 115 -8.69 13.84 -30.94
N SER A 116 -7.76 13.42 -30.08
CA SER A 116 -6.36 13.21 -30.42
C SER A 116 -5.79 12.12 -29.52
N TYR A 117 -4.90 11.30 -30.09
CA TYR A 117 -4.19 10.29 -29.32
C TYR A 117 -3.29 10.95 -28.29
N VAL A 118 -3.50 10.63 -27.01
CA VAL A 118 -2.62 11.05 -25.92
C VAL A 118 -2.27 9.81 -25.12
N GLU A 119 -0.98 9.58 -24.92
CA GLU A 119 -0.46 8.54 -24.04
C GLU A 119 0.21 9.19 -22.83
N ASN A 120 -0.07 8.67 -21.65
CA ASN A 120 0.50 9.14 -20.41
C ASN A 120 0.92 7.95 -19.52
N PRO A 121 2.23 7.76 -19.29
CA PRO A 121 2.73 6.77 -18.35
C PRO A 121 2.64 7.27 -16.90
N SER A 122 2.37 6.37 -15.97
CA SER A 122 2.51 6.62 -14.54
C SER A 122 4.00 6.73 -14.14
N SER A 123 4.25 7.27 -12.94
CA SER A 123 5.50 6.99 -12.24
C SER A 123 5.69 5.49 -12.03
N GLU A 124 6.95 5.05 -12.00
CA GLU A 124 7.28 3.67 -11.65
C GLU A 124 7.12 3.45 -10.15
N VAL A 125 6.54 2.31 -9.76
CA VAL A 125 6.51 1.82 -8.38
C VAL A 125 7.38 0.58 -8.28
N THR A 126 7.97 0.35 -7.11
CA THR A 126 8.96 -0.71 -6.92
C THR A 126 8.53 -1.67 -5.81
N VAL A 127 8.66 -2.97 -6.04
CA VAL A 127 8.46 -4.01 -5.03
C VAL A 127 9.73 -4.84 -4.93
N ASP A 128 10.35 -4.83 -3.75
CA ASP A 128 11.40 -5.78 -3.39
C ASP A 128 10.72 -7.07 -2.91
N TYR A 129 10.66 -8.06 -3.79
CA TYR A 129 10.02 -9.34 -3.54
C TYR A 129 11.06 -10.32 -2.99
N ASN A 130 10.82 -10.84 -1.79
CA ASN A 130 11.78 -11.70 -1.11
C ASN A 130 11.04 -12.76 -0.29
N THR A 131 11.30 -14.02 -0.61
CA THR A 131 10.71 -15.19 0.07
C THR A 131 11.67 -15.90 1.04
N SER A 132 12.91 -15.41 1.13
CA SER A 132 13.98 -16.03 1.90
C SER A 132 14.07 -15.45 3.31
N GLY A 133 13.47 -16.13 4.29
CA GLY A 133 13.46 -15.69 5.69
C GLY A 133 14.79 -15.78 6.45
N PRO A 134 14.81 -15.26 7.69
CA PRO A 134 15.94 -15.41 8.60
C PRO A 134 16.16 -16.87 8.99
N SER A 135 17.36 -17.15 9.47
CA SER A 135 17.73 -18.40 10.11
C SER A 135 17.19 -18.44 11.53
N THR A 136 16.96 -19.63 12.05
CA THR A 136 16.40 -19.84 13.40
C THR A 136 17.29 -19.22 14.47
N PRO A 137 16.73 -18.46 15.44
CA PRO A 137 17.48 -18.01 16.61
C PRO A 137 18.14 -19.17 17.37
N SER A 138 19.26 -18.90 18.03
CA SER A 138 20.03 -19.87 18.81
C SER A 138 20.12 -19.46 20.28
N ASN A 139 20.82 -20.25 21.10
CA ASN A 139 21.04 -19.98 22.53
C ASN A 139 19.76 -19.71 23.33
N TYR A 140 18.65 -20.35 22.93
CA TYR A 140 17.41 -20.24 23.66
C TYR A 140 17.59 -20.72 25.11
N SER A 141 17.17 -19.91 26.06
CA SER A 141 17.06 -20.32 27.45
C SER A 141 15.87 -19.65 28.12
N LYS A 142 15.29 -20.34 29.09
CA LYS A 142 14.16 -19.90 29.89
C LYS A 142 14.55 -19.90 31.36
N GLU A 143 14.30 -18.79 32.03
CA GLU A 143 14.57 -18.60 33.45
C GLU A 143 13.27 -18.15 34.14
N ARG A 144 12.89 -18.81 35.24
CA ARG A 144 11.75 -18.40 36.05
C ARG A 144 12.23 -17.36 37.07
N LEU A 145 11.81 -16.11 36.92
CA LEU A 145 12.24 -15.02 37.81
C LEU A 145 11.49 -15.04 39.14
N ASN A 146 10.21 -15.39 39.10
CA ASN A 146 9.36 -15.57 40.27
C ASN A 146 8.16 -16.48 39.90
N SER A 147 7.13 -16.55 40.75
CA SER A 147 5.97 -17.40 40.48
C SER A 147 5.15 -17.00 39.25
N CYS A 148 5.23 -15.74 38.80
CA CYS A 148 4.42 -15.13 37.74
C CYS A 148 5.22 -14.70 36.50
N ASP A 149 6.56 -14.65 36.55
CA ASP A 149 7.38 -14.10 35.48
C ASP A 149 8.41 -15.10 34.94
N TYR A 150 8.48 -15.20 33.62
CA TYR A 150 9.52 -15.92 32.89
C TYR A 150 10.36 -14.95 32.07
N LYS A 151 11.67 -15.21 32.02
CA LYS A 151 12.65 -14.52 31.20
C LYS A 151 13.15 -15.45 30.12
N ILE A 152 13.01 -15.03 28.87
CA ILE A 152 13.44 -15.77 27.67
C ILE A 152 14.66 -15.05 27.10
N LYS A 153 15.78 -15.76 26.97
CA LYS A 153 17.01 -15.25 26.35
C LYS A 153 17.30 -16.03 25.09
N PHE A 154 17.89 -15.36 24.09
CA PHE A 154 18.22 -15.96 22.81
C PHE A 154 19.25 -15.10 22.06
N LYS A 155 19.82 -15.67 21.00
CA LYS A 155 20.64 -14.94 20.03
C LYS A 155 20.02 -15.04 18.64
N THR A 156 19.85 -13.91 17.96
CA THR A 156 19.42 -13.92 16.54
C THR A 156 20.56 -14.39 15.64
N ALA A 157 20.22 -15.00 14.51
CA ALA A 157 21.22 -15.46 13.54
C ALA A 157 22.03 -14.30 12.91
N ASP A 158 23.24 -14.62 12.46
CA ASP A 158 24.16 -13.70 11.77
C ASP A 158 24.02 -13.81 10.25
N ASP A 159 22.82 -13.55 9.75
CA ASP A 159 22.47 -13.65 8.32
C ASP A 159 22.01 -12.31 7.72
N GLY A 160 22.00 -11.24 8.52
CA GLY A 160 21.61 -9.91 8.07
C GLY A 160 20.09 -9.70 7.89
N LYS A 161 19.23 -10.68 8.22
CA LYS A 161 17.80 -10.63 7.84
C LYS A 161 16.84 -10.25 8.96
N THR A 162 17.14 -10.64 10.19
CA THR A 162 16.21 -10.46 11.33
C THR A 162 15.94 -8.98 11.60
N VAL A 163 14.66 -8.59 11.72
CA VAL A 163 14.24 -7.24 12.20
C VAL A 163 13.44 -7.31 13.49
N LYS A 164 12.83 -8.47 13.78
CA LYS A 164 12.08 -8.72 15.02
C LYS A 164 12.10 -10.20 15.37
N VAL A 165 11.90 -10.50 16.65
CA VAL A 165 11.65 -11.84 17.16
C VAL A 165 10.25 -11.88 17.77
N GLN A 166 9.45 -12.88 17.39
CA GLN A 166 8.11 -13.12 17.91
C GLN A 166 8.18 -14.16 19.02
N LEU A 167 7.46 -13.93 20.12
CA LEU A 167 7.31 -14.88 21.23
C LEU A 167 5.90 -15.47 21.20
N PHE A 168 5.83 -16.77 21.42
CA PHE A 168 4.60 -17.55 21.58
C PHE A 168 4.60 -18.22 22.94
N ARG A 169 3.41 -18.49 23.48
CA ARG A 169 3.24 -19.14 24.77
C ARG A 169 2.08 -20.12 24.72
N SER A 170 2.25 -21.27 25.36
CA SER A 170 1.18 -22.21 25.67
C SER A 170 1.28 -22.66 27.12
N ASP A 171 0.16 -23.12 27.66
CA ASP A 171 0.10 -23.79 28.95
C ASP A 171 0.05 -25.33 28.80
N THR A 172 0.24 -25.82 27.57
CA THR A 172 0.42 -27.22 27.21
C THR A 172 1.66 -27.37 26.31
N LEU A 173 2.06 -28.61 26.05
CA LEU A 173 3.17 -28.91 25.13
C LEU A 173 2.82 -28.70 23.64
N ASN A 174 1.57 -28.34 23.30
CA ASN A 174 1.22 -27.99 21.93
C ASN A 174 1.19 -26.46 21.82
N ILE A 175 2.04 -25.92 20.95
CA ILE A 175 2.15 -24.47 20.76
C ILE A 175 1.83 -24.12 19.31
N HIS A 176 0.85 -23.23 19.15
CA HIS A 176 0.50 -22.64 17.87
C HIS A 176 1.45 -21.49 17.53
N VAL A 177 2.02 -21.53 16.34
CA VAL A 177 3.02 -20.55 15.86
C VAL A 177 2.53 -19.89 14.57
N ASP A 178 1.35 -19.29 14.64
CA ASP A 178 0.72 -18.51 13.57
C ASP A 178 0.58 -17.03 13.96
N ALA A 179 0.11 -16.19 13.03
CA ALA A 179 0.00 -14.75 13.26
C ALA A 179 -0.98 -14.37 14.39
N GLY A 180 -2.01 -15.20 14.65
CA GLY A 180 -2.99 -14.96 15.72
C GLY A 180 -2.50 -15.39 17.11
N ALA A 181 -1.51 -16.29 17.16
CA ALA A 181 -0.92 -16.79 18.40
C ALA A 181 0.28 -15.95 18.91
N VAL A 182 0.69 -14.90 18.20
CA VAL A 182 1.81 -14.03 18.62
C VAL A 182 1.47 -13.35 19.93
N LEU A 183 2.22 -13.68 20.99
CA LEU A 183 2.03 -13.07 22.31
C LEU A 183 2.64 -11.66 22.36
N THR A 184 3.87 -11.53 21.87
CA THR A 184 4.60 -10.26 21.78
C THR A 184 5.70 -10.34 20.73
N SER A 185 6.29 -9.20 20.39
CA SER A 185 7.44 -9.11 19.49
C SER A 185 8.49 -8.16 20.06
N LEU A 186 9.76 -8.51 19.88
CA LEU A 186 10.91 -7.66 20.19
C LEU A 186 11.56 -7.23 18.88
N THR A 187 11.62 -5.91 18.61
CA THR A 187 12.47 -5.38 17.54
C THR A 187 13.93 -5.59 17.92
N ILE A 188 14.66 -6.29 17.06
CA ILE A 188 16.06 -6.66 17.31
C ILE A 188 16.77 -6.89 15.98
N SER A 189 18.04 -6.47 15.92
CA SER A 189 18.89 -6.62 14.75
C SER A 189 19.45 -8.05 14.62
N PRO A 190 20.01 -8.43 13.46
CA PRO A 190 20.74 -9.68 13.30
C PRO A 190 21.94 -9.78 14.27
N ASN A 191 22.42 -11.00 14.52
CA ASN A 191 23.56 -11.32 15.39
C ASN A 191 23.54 -10.67 16.79
N THR A 192 22.36 -10.40 17.34
CA THR A 192 22.19 -9.70 18.61
C THR A 192 21.60 -10.64 19.67
N GLU A 193 22.12 -10.53 20.90
CA GLU A 193 21.53 -11.18 22.07
C GLU A 193 20.25 -10.45 22.48
N GLY A 194 19.16 -11.18 22.66
CA GLY A 194 17.84 -10.66 23.01
C GLY A 194 17.32 -11.25 24.31
N GLU A 195 16.50 -10.46 24.99
CA GLU A 195 15.77 -10.87 26.19
C GLU A 195 14.32 -10.41 26.12
N ILE A 196 13.38 -11.29 26.47
CA ILE A 196 11.96 -10.95 26.65
C ILE A 196 11.51 -11.45 28.02
N VAL A 197 10.95 -10.55 28.83
CA VAL A 197 10.26 -10.92 30.07
C VAL A 197 8.77 -11.03 29.80
N ASN A 198 8.16 -12.12 30.23
CA ASN A 198 6.72 -12.35 30.12
C ASN A 198 6.09 -12.68 31.48
N SER A 199 5.10 -11.88 31.86
CA SER A 199 4.19 -12.18 32.96
C SER A 199 3.06 -13.12 32.53
N VAL A 200 2.80 -14.13 33.34
CA VAL A 200 1.81 -15.19 33.06
C VAL A 200 0.48 -14.92 33.78
N PRO A 201 -0.66 -15.36 33.20
CA PRO A 201 -1.97 -15.07 33.78
C PRO A 201 -2.26 -15.88 35.05
N VAL A 202 -1.63 -17.04 35.23
CA VAL A 202 -1.77 -17.88 36.42
C VAL A 202 -0.39 -18.13 37.02
N CYS A 203 -0.09 -17.44 38.12
CA CYS A 203 1.15 -17.64 38.85
C CYS A 203 1.23 -19.08 39.39
N GLY A 204 2.43 -19.64 39.45
CA GLY A 204 2.65 -21.01 39.90
C GLY A 204 2.61 -22.04 38.77
N LYS A 205 1.80 -21.83 37.72
CA LYS A 205 1.65 -22.74 36.59
C LYS A 205 2.88 -22.73 35.67
N ASP A 206 3.17 -23.88 35.07
CA ASP A 206 4.20 -24.00 34.04
C ASP A 206 3.68 -23.53 32.68
N TYR A 207 4.51 -22.76 31.99
CA TYR A 207 4.27 -22.27 30.64
C TYR A 207 5.43 -22.64 29.72
N TYR A 208 5.08 -22.90 28.47
CA TYR A 208 5.99 -23.26 27.41
C TYR A 208 6.10 -22.13 26.40
N TYR A 209 7.31 -21.86 25.92
CA TYR A 209 7.61 -20.72 25.07
C TYR A 209 8.36 -21.14 23.81
N VAL A 210 8.08 -20.39 22.74
CA VAL A 210 8.70 -20.52 21.42
C VAL A 210 9.04 -19.16 20.91
N ILE A 211 10.15 -19.05 20.21
CA ILE A 211 10.50 -17.87 19.47
C ILE A 211 10.78 -18.20 18.00
N ARG A 212 10.56 -17.22 17.14
CA ARG A 212 11.07 -17.20 15.76
C ARG A 212 11.47 -15.79 15.36
N ALA A 213 12.49 -15.68 14.52
CA ALA A 213 12.86 -14.43 13.88
C ALA A 213 11.95 -14.13 12.69
N VAL A 214 11.80 -12.86 12.36
CA VAL A 214 11.06 -12.37 11.19
C VAL A 214 11.87 -11.25 10.55
N ASP A 215 11.90 -11.21 9.21
CA ASP A 215 12.55 -10.15 8.43
C ASP A 215 11.60 -8.98 8.09
N SER A 216 12.09 -8.02 7.30
CA SER A 216 11.31 -6.86 6.84
C SER A 216 10.22 -7.21 5.81
N SER A 217 10.33 -8.36 5.15
CA SER A 217 9.36 -8.89 4.18
C SER A 217 8.26 -9.73 4.84
N ASP A 218 8.30 -9.87 6.17
CA ASP A 218 7.50 -10.77 6.99
C ASP A 218 7.72 -12.28 6.72
N ASN A 219 8.91 -12.66 6.23
CA ASN A 219 9.33 -14.06 6.25
C ASN A 219 9.73 -14.47 7.65
N ALA A 220 9.21 -15.60 8.12
CA ALA A 220 9.55 -16.16 9.40
C ALA A 220 10.69 -17.18 9.28
N SER A 221 11.54 -17.26 10.30
CA SER A 221 12.50 -18.34 10.46
C SER A 221 11.82 -19.63 10.93
N GLY A 222 12.61 -20.70 11.06
CA GLY A 222 12.25 -21.81 11.93
C GLY A 222 12.10 -21.38 13.40
N THR A 223 11.62 -22.28 14.24
CA THR A 223 11.35 -22.02 15.67
C THR A 223 12.43 -22.60 16.56
N THR A 224 12.69 -21.94 17.69
CA THR A 224 13.43 -22.52 18.82
C THR A 224 12.68 -22.22 20.11
N GLY A 225 12.84 -23.04 21.15
CA GLY A 225 12.07 -22.89 22.38
C GLY A 225 12.27 -24.03 23.34
N ASP A 226 11.29 -24.20 24.24
CA ASP A 226 11.22 -25.41 25.06
C ASP A 226 11.17 -26.66 24.15
N SER A 227 11.50 -27.86 24.62
CA SER A 227 11.35 -29.05 23.75
C SER A 227 9.87 -29.45 23.70
N PHE A 228 9.21 -29.30 22.55
CA PHE A 228 7.76 -29.53 22.38
C PHE A 228 7.38 -29.92 20.95
N THR A 229 6.10 -30.24 20.74
CA THR A 229 5.51 -30.49 19.42
C THR A 229 4.94 -29.18 18.86
N THR A 230 5.70 -28.51 17.98
CA THR A 230 5.24 -27.27 17.33
C THR A 230 4.10 -27.58 16.37
N THR A 231 2.93 -26.95 16.54
CA THR A 231 1.85 -27.00 15.55
C THR A 231 1.87 -25.72 14.73
N THR A 232 2.47 -25.80 13.55
CA THR A 232 2.39 -24.72 12.57
C THR A 232 1.10 -24.89 11.77
N THR A 233 0.09 -24.05 12.02
CA THR A 233 -1.09 -24.01 11.17
C THR A 233 -0.75 -23.19 9.93
N THR A 234 -0.36 -23.86 8.85
CA THR A 234 -0.18 -23.23 7.54
C THR A 234 -1.56 -22.90 6.97
N THR A 235 -1.86 -21.61 6.79
CA THR A 235 -3.00 -21.20 5.98
C THR A 235 -2.75 -21.61 4.52
N THR A 236 -3.76 -22.24 3.93
CA THR A 236 -3.83 -22.95 2.65
C THR A 236 -2.96 -22.40 1.51
N THR A 237 -1.95 -23.19 1.08
CA THR A 237 -1.57 -23.28 -0.33
C THR A 237 -2.34 -24.44 -0.95
N THR A 238 -3.15 -24.15 -1.97
CA THR A 238 -3.77 -25.17 -2.82
C THR A 238 -2.65 -25.88 -3.58
N ALA A 239 -2.18 -27.01 -3.06
CA ALA A 239 -1.38 -27.95 -3.82
C ALA A 239 -2.32 -28.76 -4.72
N THR A 240 -2.38 -28.41 -6.01
CA THR A 240 -2.79 -29.35 -7.06
C THR A 240 -1.84 -30.55 -7.02
N GLY A 241 -2.44 -31.73 -6.86
CA GLY A 241 -1.72 -32.98 -6.62
C GLY A 241 -0.74 -33.35 -7.74
N SER A 242 0.39 -33.91 -7.33
CA SER A 242 1.17 -34.83 -8.15
C SER A 242 1.30 -36.12 -7.35
N VAL A 243 0.69 -37.18 -7.87
CA VAL A 243 0.70 -38.52 -7.28
C VAL A 243 2.06 -39.15 -7.59
N ALA A 244 2.76 -39.57 -6.53
CA ALA A 244 3.94 -40.39 -6.62
C ALA A 244 3.60 -41.75 -7.23
N GLY A 245 4.36 -42.18 -8.23
CA GLY A 245 4.37 -43.56 -8.68
C GLY A 245 5.07 -44.46 -7.68
N SER A 246 4.45 -45.60 -7.35
CA SER A 246 5.17 -46.84 -7.07
C SER A 246 4.25 -48.04 -7.28
N GLN A 247 4.83 -49.10 -7.82
CA GLN A 247 4.19 -50.29 -8.37
C GLN A 247 3.74 -51.32 -7.32
N ALA A 248 2.71 -52.07 -7.73
CA ALA A 248 2.46 -53.52 -7.56
C ALA A 248 2.45 -54.15 -6.15
N GLY A 249 1.27 -54.63 -5.77
CA GLY A 249 1.05 -55.60 -4.69
C GLY A 249 -0.38 -56.12 -4.71
N THR A 250 -0.55 -57.34 -5.23
CA THR A 250 -1.78 -58.09 -5.46
C THR A 250 -2.52 -58.44 -4.16
N GLY A 251 -3.86 -58.31 -4.14
CA GLY A 251 -4.69 -58.88 -3.07
C GLY A 251 -6.14 -58.38 -3.10
N ALA A 252 -7.03 -59.16 -3.71
CA ALA A 252 -8.47 -58.90 -3.74
C ALA A 252 -9.14 -59.30 -2.41
N ILE A 253 -10.05 -58.45 -1.89
CA ILE A 253 -11.21 -58.87 -1.08
C ILE A 253 -12.39 -57.95 -1.44
N VAL A 254 -13.54 -58.58 -1.70
CA VAL A 254 -14.84 -58.00 -2.06
C VAL A 254 -15.73 -57.90 -0.81
N LEU A 255 -16.82 -57.12 -0.91
CA LEU A 255 -18.02 -56.95 -0.03
C LEU A 255 -17.99 -55.63 0.77
N SER A 256 -19.05 -54.82 0.83
CA SER A 256 -20.42 -54.88 0.28
C SER A 256 -21.11 -53.53 0.54
N ASP A 257 -22.06 -53.17 -0.33
CA ASP A 257 -22.99 -52.05 -0.21
C ASP A 257 -23.78 -52.04 1.11
N ALA A 258 -24.00 -50.83 1.65
CA ALA A 258 -25.23 -50.50 2.39
C ALA A 258 -25.49 -48.99 2.31
N SER A 259 -26.44 -48.63 1.45
CA SER A 259 -27.18 -47.37 1.47
C SER A 259 -28.13 -47.33 2.68
N ALA A 260 -28.17 -46.21 3.41
CA ALA A 260 -29.37 -45.77 4.10
C ALA A 260 -29.31 -44.26 4.34
N GLN A 261 -30.38 -43.59 3.91
CA GLN A 261 -30.65 -42.17 3.99
C GLN A 261 -31.67 -41.90 5.11
N VAL A 262 -31.64 -40.68 5.65
CA VAL A 262 -32.70 -39.94 6.39
C VAL A 262 -32.92 -40.32 7.87
N THR A 263 -32.76 -39.34 8.79
CA THR A 263 -33.87 -38.67 9.50
C THR A 263 -33.35 -37.53 10.40
N GLU A 264 -33.93 -36.34 10.19
CA GLU A 264 -33.84 -35.12 11.01
C GLU A 264 -34.72 -35.25 12.27
N PRO A 265 -34.52 -34.42 13.32
CA PRO A 265 -35.62 -33.50 13.66
C PRO A 265 -35.16 -32.08 14.01
N GLY A 266 -35.86 -31.10 13.48
CA GLY A 266 -35.55 -29.67 13.61
C GLY A 266 -36.24 -28.96 14.78
N LEU A 267 -36.16 -27.63 14.80
CA LEU A 267 -37.15 -26.77 15.45
C LEU A 267 -37.09 -25.30 15.01
N SER A 268 -38.26 -24.82 14.56
CA SER A 268 -38.87 -23.48 14.61
C SER A 268 -38.09 -22.22 14.25
N GLY A 269 -38.47 -21.65 13.11
CA GLY A 269 -38.44 -20.22 12.85
C GLY A 269 -39.63 -19.48 13.48
N SER A 270 -39.40 -18.23 13.85
CA SER A 270 -40.43 -17.23 14.13
C SER A 270 -40.00 -15.93 13.47
N THR A 271 -40.65 -15.57 12.37
CA THR A 271 -40.57 -14.28 11.70
C THR A 271 -41.80 -13.46 12.05
N THR A 272 -41.61 -12.22 12.49
CA THR A 272 -42.62 -11.16 12.40
C THR A 272 -41.89 -9.83 12.18
N PRO A 273 -42.35 -8.96 11.27
CA PRO A 273 -41.54 -7.91 10.65
C PRO A 273 -41.72 -6.55 11.32
N GLU A 274 -40.64 -5.77 11.42
CA GLU A 274 -40.70 -4.34 11.75
C GLU A 274 -40.89 -3.47 10.49
N PRO A 275 -41.58 -2.32 10.61
CA PRO A 275 -42.10 -1.55 9.49
C PRO A 275 -41.04 -0.67 8.79
N ILE A 276 -41.27 -0.49 7.49
CA ILE A 276 -40.55 0.41 6.59
C ILE A 276 -40.96 1.86 6.93
N ILE A 277 -40.00 2.70 7.31
CA ILE A 277 -40.15 4.17 7.27
C ILE A 277 -39.32 4.70 6.11
N ASP A 278 -40.05 5.17 5.09
CA ASP A 278 -39.59 6.07 4.05
C ASP A 278 -39.25 7.42 4.69
N ASN A 279 -37.97 7.81 4.59
CA ASN A 279 -37.55 9.16 4.88
C ASN A 279 -36.72 9.69 3.70
N SER A 280 -37.43 9.95 2.61
CA SER A 280 -36.98 10.82 1.53
C SER A 280 -36.63 12.21 2.06
N GLN A 281 -35.36 12.41 2.45
CA GLN A 281 -34.78 13.75 2.53
C GLN A 281 -33.26 13.69 2.31
N VAL A 282 -32.87 14.19 1.14
CA VAL A 282 -31.49 14.42 0.70
C VAL A 282 -30.79 15.41 1.64
N PRO A 283 -29.69 15.05 2.30
CA PRO A 283 -28.71 16.03 2.75
C PRO A 283 -27.66 16.18 1.64
N THR A 284 -27.69 17.32 0.96
CA THR A 284 -26.59 17.78 0.10
C THR A 284 -25.27 17.78 0.87
N PRO A 285 -24.23 17.04 0.46
CA PRO A 285 -22.89 17.26 0.98
C PRO A 285 -22.34 18.56 0.36
N SER A 286 -22.39 19.63 1.14
CA SER A 286 -21.65 20.86 0.84
C SER A 286 -20.17 20.63 1.11
N ILE A 287 -19.43 20.24 0.06
CA ILE A 287 -17.96 20.28 0.04
C ILE A 287 -17.53 21.11 -1.16
N LEU A 288 -17.39 22.42 -0.93
CA LEU A 288 -16.27 23.22 -1.43
C LEU A 288 -16.35 24.61 -0.81
N GLY A 289 -15.43 24.91 0.10
CA GLY A 289 -15.19 26.29 0.51
C GLY A 289 -14.65 27.07 -0.69
N THR A 290 -15.49 27.84 -1.36
CA THR A 290 -15.04 28.86 -2.29
C THR A 290 -14.43 29.99 -1.45
N SER A 291 -13.11 29.99 -1.30
CA SER A 291 -12.39 31.21 -0.92
C SER A 291 -12.51 32.21 -2.08
N THR A 292 -13.57 33.01 -2.03
CA THR A 292 -13.72 34.21 -2.84
C THR A 292 -13.78 35.40 -1.89
N GLU A 293 -12.71 35.63 -1.13
CA GLU A 293 -12.53 36.92 -0.46
C GLU A 293 -11.30 37.66 -0.96
N ASP A 294 -11.55 38.95 -1.22
CA ASP A 294 -10.60 40.07 -1.21
C ASP A 294 -9.62 40.29 -2.37
N ARG A 295 -9.88 39.77 -3.57
CA ARG A 295 -9.17 40.28 -4.78
C ARG A 295 -9.57 41.72 -5.17
N LYS A 296 -10.79 42.17 -4.83
CA LYS A 296 -11.31 43.50 -5.24
C LYS A 296 -10.74 44.68 -4.44
N LYS A 297 -10.34 44.48 -3.18
CA LYS A 297 -9.77 45.57 -2.35
C LYS A 297 -8.33 45.88 -2.73
N ILE A 298 -7.53 44.85 -3.04
CA ILE A 298 -6.11 45.01 -3.38
C ILE A 298 -5.94 45.74 -4.73
N THR A 299 -6.84 45.52 -5.70
CA THR A 299 -6.79 46.21 -7.00
C THR A 299 -7.08 47.71 -6.89
N LYS A 300 -7.98 48.13 -5.98
CA LYS A 300 -8.28 49.55 -5.77
C LYS A 300 -7.09 50.30 -5.16
N TRP A 301 -6.42 49.73 -4.16
CA TRP A 301 -5.25 50.36 -3.54
C TRP A 301 -4.06 50.49 -4.49
N LEU A 302 -3.83 49.49 -5.35
CA LEU A 302 -2.77 49.54 -6.36
C LEU A 302 -3.01 50.59 -7.45
N LEU A 303 -4.27 50.80 -7.87
CA LEU A 303 -4.60 51.85 -8.84
C LEU A 303 -4.46 53.27 -8.25
N VAL A 304 -4.79 53.45 -6.96
CA VAL A 304 -4.58 54.74 -6.27
C VAL A 304 -3.09 55.04 -6.13
N ALA A 305 -2.27 54.04 -5.76
CA ALA A 305 -0.82 54.22 -5.67
C ALA A 305 -0.19 54.57 -7.03
N ALA A 306 -0.63 53.92 -8.11
CA ALA A 306 -0.18 54.23 -9.47
C ALA A 306 -0.58 55.67 -9.90
N ALA A 307 -1.80 56.10 -9.59
CA ALA A 307 -2.26 57.45 -9.90
C ALA A 307 -1.47 58.54 -9.15
N VAL A 308 -1.10 58.30 -7.88
CA VAL A 308 -0.27 59.22 -7.09
C VAL A 308 1.14 59.34 -7.68
N ILE A 309 1.74 58.23 -8.13
CA ILE A 309 3.06 58.23 -8.75
C ILE A 309 3.05 58.99 -10.09
N VAL A 310 1.98 58.85 -10.88
CA VAL A 310 1.79 59.61 -12.14
C VAL A 310 1.56 61.10 -11.87
N ALA A 311 0.75 61.46 -10.87
CA ALA A 311 0.52 62.85 -10.50
C ALA A 311 1.78 63.53 -9.97
N TYR A 312 2.57 62.84 -9.13
CA TYR A 312 3.84 63.36 -8.60
C TYR A 312 4.87 63.58 -9.70
N SER A 313 5.00 62.66 -10.66
CA SER A 313 5.91 62.80 -11.79
C SER A 313 5.49 63.93 -12.74
N PHE A 314 4.18 64.13 -12.96
CA PHE A 314 3.67 65.26 -13.75
C PHE A 314 3.88 66.62 -13.06
N MET A 315 3.66 66.71 -11.75
CA MET A 315 3.93 67.95 -10.98
C MET A 315 5.42 68.29 -10.92
N LYS A 316 6.30 67.29 -10.77
CA LYS A 316 7.76 67.48 -10.77
C LYS A 316 8.28 67.90 -12.14
N SER A 317 7.66 67.42 -13.22
CA SER A 317 7.92 67.85 -14.60
C SER A 317 7.57 69.34 -14.79
N ARG A 318 6.38 69.78 -14.32
CA ARG A 318 5.96 71.19 -14.41
C ARG A 318 6.83 72.14 -13.58
N ARG A 319 7.29 71.74 -12.39
CA ARG A 319 8.21 72.58 -11.58
C ARG A 319 9.54 72.85 -12.28
N ARG A 320 10.04 71.93 -13.11
CA ARG A 320 11.27 72.13 -13.91
C ARG A 320 11.07 73.03 -15.13
N SER A 321 9.83 73.27 -15.56
CA SER A 321 9.51 74.16 -16.68
C SER A 321 9.36 75.63 -16.27
N LYS A 322 9.14 75.92 -14.97
CA LYS A 322 9.03 77.30 -14.45
C LYS A 322 10.33 77.86 -13.86
N SER A 323 11.42 77.10 -13.95
CA SER A 323 12.78 77.54 -13.60
C SER A 323 13.59 77.64 -14.90
N LYS A 324 13.20 78.56 -15.76
CA LYS A 324 13.96 79.08 -16.89
C LYS A 324 13.60 80.55 -17.05
#